data_AF-A0A661NXD8-F1
#
_entry.id   AF-A0A661NXD8-F1
#
_cell.length_a   1.000
_cell.length_b   1.000
_cell.length_c   1.000
_cell.angle_alpha   90.00
_cell.angle_beta   90.00
_cell.angle_gamma   90.00
#
_symmetry.space_group_name_H-M   'P 1'
#
loop_
_entity.id
_entity.type
_entity.pdbx_description
1 polymer ?
#
loop_
_entity_poly.entity_id
_entity_poly.type
_entity_poly.pdbx_seq_one_letter_code
_entity_poly.pdbx_strand_id
1 'polypeptide(L)'
;MGNEGGKQASAPDTGVPPAKLTHEDLYFQQTELARNFLAALADGDIDELLELGADPFSFDGREVAGRKLLRRAWQRLARRKSALLRRLPEARVETMLFADAIERFGPPPAKFRKLGLRRCHFAAVRLTGHRGFLLIMKKDARGQWRVVAVAE
;
A
#
# COMPACT_ATOMS: atom_id res chain seq x y z
N MET A 1 12.55 3.02 69.14
CA MET A 1 13.05 1.81 68.46
C MET A 1 12.02 1.39 67.41
N GLY A 2 12.46 1.30 66.14
CA GLY A 2 11.73 0.74 64.99
C GLY A 2 10.63 1.63 64.39
N ASN A 3 10.44 1.76 63.07
CA ASN A 3 11.18 1.29 61.90
C ASN A 3 10.71 2.08 60.66
N GLU A 4 11.55 2.11 59.64
CA GLU A 4 11.37 2.71 58.31
C GLU A 4 10.38 1.95 57.40
N GLY A 5 9.95 2.61 56.32
CA GLY A 5 9.43 2.00 55.07
C GLY A 5 7.94 2.28 54.81
N GLY A 6 7.48 2.72 53.64
CA GLY A 6 8.12 2.93 52.35
C GLY A 6 7.11 3.53 51.36
N LYS A 7 7.65 4.17 50.31
CA LYS A 7 6.96 4.66 49.09
C LYS A 7 5.96 3.66 48.52
N GLN A 8 4.78 4.14 48.12
CA GLN A 8 4.18 3.76 46.85
C GLN A 8 3.72 5.02 46.11
N ALA A 9 4.51 5.39 45.09
CA ALA A 9 4.07 6.28 44.04
C ALA A 9 3.10 5.49 43.16
N SER A 10 1.81 5.79 43.24
CA SER A 10 0.85 5.34 42.24
C SER A 10 1.09 6.15 40.98
N ALA A 11 1.65 5.50 39.95
CA ALA A 11 1.66 6.05 38.61
C ALA A 11 0.20 6.30 38.16
N PRO A 12 -0.12 7.45 37.56
CA PRO A 12 -1.41 7.60 36.90
C PRO A 12 -1.41 6.69 35.67
N ASP A 13 -2.25 5.65 35.75
CA ASP A 13 -2.72 4.86 34.64
C ASP A 13 -3.40 5.80 33.64
N THR A 14 -2.64 6.32 32.68
CA THR A 14 -3.19 7.06 31.54
C THR A 14 -3.88 6.05 30.64
N GLY A 15 -5.10 5.68 31.02
CA GLY A 15 -6.06 4.93 30.22
C GLY A 15 -6.55 5.74 29.03
N VAL A 16 -5.64 6.19 28.17
CA VAL A 16 -5.99 6.73 26.86
C VAL A 16 -6.25 5.53 25.95
N PRO A 17 -7.50 5.22 25.60
CA PRO A 17 -7.75 4.21 24.58
C PRO A 17 -7.05 4.64 23.28
N PRO A 18 -6.43 3.72 22.51
CA PRO A 18 -5.78 4.10 21.26
C PRO A 18 -6.80 4.82 20.38
N ALA A 19 -6.46 6.04 19.96
CA ALA A 19 -7.32 6.87 19.15
C ALA A 19 -7.83 6.06 17.95
N LYS A 20 -9.16 5.95 17.81
CA LYS A 20 -9.77 5.33 16.64
C LYS A 20 -9.42 6.20 15.44
N LEU A 21 -8.48 5.74 14.60
CA LEU A 21 -8.12 6.38 13.34
C LEU A 21 -9.40 6.76 12.57
N THR A 22 -9.53 8.01 12.16
CA THR A 22 -10.67 8.44 11.37
C THR A 22 -10.59 7.83 9.97
N HIS A 23 -11.71 7.82 9.23
CA HIS A 23 -11.68 7.38 7.82
C HIS A 23 -10.68 8.22 7.01
N GLU A 24 -10.58 9.51 7.28
CA GLU A 24 -9.63 10.42 6.62
C GLU A 24 -8.16 10.04 6.90
N ASP A 25 -7.82 9.68 8.14
CA ASP A 25 -6.47 9.22 8.51
C ASP A 25 -6.10 7.90 7.83
N LEU A 26 -7.08 7.01 7.65
CA LEU A 26 -6.87 5.76 6.93
C LEU A 26 -6.54 6.06 5.47
N TYR A 27 -7.38 6.84 4.77
CA TYR A 27 -7.16 7.20 3.35
C TYR A 27 -5.84 7.92 3.13
N PHE A 28 -5.39 8.73 4.09
CA PHE A 28 -4.08 9.39 4.04
C PHE A 28 -2.94 8.37 3.95
N GLN A 29 -2.91 7.36 4.83
CA GLN A 29 -1.86 6.34 4.83
C GLN A 29 -1.79 5.54 3.52
N GLN A 30 -2.94 5.15 2.94
CA GLN A 30 -2.94 4.43 1.67
C GLN A 30 -2.53 5.33 0.50
N THR A 31 -2.92 6.60 0.54
CA THR A 31 -2.55 7.57 -0.51
C THR A 31 -1.06 7.83 -0.49
N GLU A 32 -0.47 8.02 0.68
CA GLU A 32 0.99 8.18 0.83
C GLU A 32 1.76 6.91 0.45
N LEU A 33 1.27 5.72 0.85
CA LEU A 33 1.86 4.45 0.39
C LEU A 33 1.86 4.36 -1.15
N ALA A 34 0.73 4.67 -1.79
CA ALA A 34 0.62 4.65 -3.24
C ALA A 34 1.57 5.66 -3.90
N ARG A 35 1.68 6.88 -3.34
CA ARG A 35 2.60 7.93 -3.84
C ARG A 35 4.06 7.51 -3.70
N ASN A 36 4.47 7.01 -2.53
CA ASN A 36 5.83 6.54 -2.29
C ASN A 36 6.18 5.37 -3.21
N PHE A 37 5.24 4.44 -3.42
CA PHE A 37 5.42 3.34 -4.35
C PHE A 37 5.62 3.82 -5.80
N LEU A 38 4.83 4.82 -6.23
CA LEU A 38 4.97 5.42 -7.56
C LEU A 38 6.28 6.18 -7.72
N ALA A 39 6.72 6.91 -6.70
CA ALA A 39 8.02 7.60 -6.67
C ALA A 39 9.17 6.59 -6.80
N ALA A 40 9.17 5.53 -5.99
CA ALA A 40 10.16 4.46 -6.07
C ALA A 40 10.18 3.81 -7.47
N LEU A 41 9.01 3.59 -8.10
CA LEU A 41 8.93 3.07 -9.45
C LEU A 41 9.44 4.05 -10.52
N ALA A 42 9.21 5.35 -10.33
CA ALA A 42 9.71 6.42 -11.20
C ALA A 42 11.23 6.54 -11.13
N ASP A 43 11.79 6.44 -9.93
CA ASP A 43 13.22 6.55 -9.69
C ASP A 43 13.97 5.25 -10.00
N GLY A 44 13.25 4.12 -10.02
CA GLY A 44 13.82 2.80 -10.19
C GLY A 44 14.47 2.29 -8.91
N ASP A 45 14.03 2.79 -7.74
CA ASP A 45 14.46 2.31 -6.44
C ASP A 45 13.82 0.96 -6.14
N ILE A 46 14.56 -0.10 -6.46
CA ILE A 46 14.05 -1.46 -6.33
C ILE A 46 14.01 -1.92 -4.87
N ASP A 47 14.86 -1.36 -4.01
CA ASP A 47 14.88 -1.75 -2.61
C ASP A 47 13.64 -1.19 -1.91
N GLU A 48 13.29 0.08 -2.17
CA GLU A 48 12.06 0.68 -1.68
C GLU A 48 10.81 -0.06 -2.22
N LEU A 49 10.78 -0.43 -3.51
CA LEU A 49 9.68 -1.23 -4.07
C LEU A 49 9.51 -2.59 -3.39
N LEU A 50 10.60 -3.21 -2.95
CA LEU A 50 10.56 -4.49 -2.23
C LEU A 50 10.07 -4.33 -0.78
N GLU A 51 10.28 -3.16 -0.17
CA GLU A 51 9.77 -2.87 1.17
C GLU A 51 8.31 -2.43 1.13
N LEU A 52 7.90 -1.57 0.18
CA LEU A 52 6.51 -1.12 0.05
C LEU A 52 5.58 -2.20 -0.53
N GLY A 53 6.13 -3.10 -1.36
CA GLY A 53 5.42 -4.23 -1.95
C GLY A 53 5.32 -5.44 -1.01
N ALA A 54 4.34 -6.31 -1.25
CA ALA A 54 4.23 -7.61 -0.60
C ALA A 54 5.01 -8.69 -1.36
N ASP A 55 5.37 -9.77 -0.66
CA ASP A 55 5.79 -11.05 -1.23
C ASP A 55 4.81 -12.13 -0.75
N PRO A 56 4.04 -12.78 -1.65
CA PRO A 56 4.05 -12.64 -3.11
C PRO A 56 3.38 -11.36 -3.63
N PHE A 57 3.71 -10.97 -4.86
CA PHE A 57 3.12 -9.81 -5.57
C PHE A 57 2.42 -10.23 -6.87
N SER A 58 1.27 -9.62 -7.18
CA SER A 58 0.54 -9.87 -8.42
C SER A 58 0.75 -8.77 -9.47
N PHE A 59 1.40 -9.12 -10.57
CA PHE A 59 1.58 -8.26 -11.74
C PHE A 59 0.51 -8.60 -12.79
N ASP A 60 -0.49 -7.75 -12.93
CA ASP A 60 -1.62 -7.93 -13.84
C ASP A 60 -2.29 -9.31 -13.71
N GLY A 61 -2.42 -9.80 -12.46
CA GLY A 61 -3.02 -11.08 -12.13
C GLY A 61 -2.02 -12.25 -12.13
N ARG A 62 -0.78 -12.05 -12.61
CA ARG A 62 0.29 -13.05 -12.51
C ARG A 62 1.06 -12.88 -11.22
N GLU A 63 1.00 -13.90 -10.37
CA GLU A 63 1.75 -13.92 -9.12
C GLU A 63 3.25 -14.17 -9.37
N VAL A 64 4.07 -13.41 -8.65
CA VAL A 64 5.52 -13.56 -8.57
C VAL A 64 5.88 -13.60 -7.08
N ALA A 65 6.54 -14.67 -6.67
CA ALA A 65 6.96 -14.88 -5.29
C ALA A 65 8.48 -14.93 -5.19
N GLY A 66 9.02 -14.48 -4.06
CA GLY A 66 10.44 -14.49 -3.74
C GLY A 66 11.16 -13.22 -4.16
N ARG A 67 11.88 -12.62 -3.20
CA ARG A 67 12.64 -11.36 -3.34
C ARG A 67 13.50 -11.25 -4.61
N LYS A 68 14.18 -12.33 -5.03
CA LYS A 68 15.01 -12.34 -6.26
C LYS A 68 14.19 -12.19 -7.53
N LEU A 69 13.04 -12.87 -7.62
CA LEU A 69 12.14 -12.80 -8.77
C LEU A 69 11.40 -11.46 -8.79
N LEU A 70 10.95 -10.99 -7.63
CA LEU A 70 10.37 -9.66 -7.46
C LEU A 70 11.33 -8.55 -7.90
N ARG A 71 12.59 -8.59 -7.45
CA ARG A 71 13.62 -7.63 -7.88
C ARG A 71 13.71 -7.53 -9.41
N ARG A 72 13.76 -8.67 -10.11
CA ARG A 72 13.82 -8.72 -11.58
C ARG A 72 12.54 -8.20 -12.23
N ALA A 73 11.38 -8.54 -11.68
CA ALA A 73 10.09 -8.05 -12.16
C ALA A 73 10.00 -6.52 -12.01
N TRP A 74 10.41 -5.98 -10.86
CA TRP A 74 10.46 -4.55 -10.58
C TRP A 74 11.41 -3.81 -11.50
N GLN A 75 12.64 -4.31 -11.69
CA GLN A 75 13.58 -3.73 -12.65
C GLN A 75 12.98 -3.64 -14.06
N ARG A 76 12.25 -4.67 -14.50
CA ARG A 76 11.59 -4.68 -15.81
C ARG A 76 10.42 -3.68 -15.87
N LEU A 77 9.66 -3.55 -14.79
CA LEU A 77 8.56 -2.58 -14.75
C LEU A 77 9.08 -1.14 -14.69
N ALA A 78 10.03 -0.86 -13.80
CA ALA A 78 10.67 0.44 -13.66
C ALA A 78 11.28 0.90 -14.99
N ARG A 79 12.04 0.05 -15.70
CA ARG A 79 12.58 0.39 -17.03
C ARG A 79 11.52 0.80 -18.06
N ARG A 80 10.31 0.22 -17.97
CA ARG A 80 9.20 0.50 -18.90
C ARG A 80 8.41 1.73 -18.50
N LYS A 81 8.31 2.04 -17.21
CA LYS A 81 7.40 3.05 -16.68
C LYS A 81 8.10 4.27 -16.11
N SER A 82 9.39 4.23 -15.79
CA SER A 82 10.12 5.32 -15.12
C SER A 82 10.03 6.64 -15.88
N ALA A 83 10.26 6.63 -17.20
CA ALA A 83 10.16 7.84 -18.03
C ALA A 83 8.74 8.42 -18.06
N LEU A 84 7.72 7.55 -18.06
CA LEU A 84 6.33 7.97 -17.99
C LEU A 84 6.04 8.56 -16.61
N LEU A 85 6.48 7.90 -15.53
CA LEU A 85 6.17 8.29 -14.16
C LEU A 85 6.92 9.54 -13.69
N ARG A 86 8.16 9.76 -14.13
CA ARG A 86 8.93 10.98 -13.83
C ARG A 86 8.31 12.24 -14.40
N ARG A 87 7.48 12.10 -15.44
CA ARG A 87 6.71 13.20 -16.05
C ARG A 87 5.39 13.46 -15.34
N LEU A 88 5.15 12.81 -14.18
CA LEU A 88 3.89 12.92 -13.44
C LEU A 88 4.05 13.64 -12.09
N PRO A 89 4.37 14.95 -12.07
CA PRO A 89 3.96 15.76 -10.93
C PRO A 89 2.41 15.78 -10.78
N GLU A 90 1.67 15.30 -11.80
CA GLU A 90 0.21 15.32 -11.88
C GLU A 90 -0.48 13.94 -11.76
N ALA A 91 0.23 12.86 -11.36
CA ALA A 91 -0.43 11.56 -11.15
C ALA A 91 -1.51 11.71 -10.07
N ARG A 92 -2.78 11.78 -10.49
CA ARG A 92 -3.90 11.81 -9.55
C ARG A 92 -4.07 10.39 -9.04
N VAL A 93 -3.64 10.21 -7.80
CA VAL A 93 -3.88 9.01 -7.00
C VAL A 93 -5.19 9.20 -6.26
N GLU A 94 -6.16 8.36 -6.56
CA GLU A 94 -7.46 8.35 -5.89
C GLU A 94 -7.62 7.00 -5.18
N THR A 95 -7.67 7.04 -3.84
CA THR A 95 -7.83 5.83 -3.02
C THR A 95 -9.29 5.56 -2.71
N MET A 96 -9.68 4.28 -2.70
CA MET A 96 -11.06 3.86 -2.50
C MET A 96 -11.16 2.43 -1.98
N LEU A 97 -12.33 2.08 -1.44
CA LEU A 97 -12.65 0.73 -1.00
C LEU A 97 -13.05 -0.16 -2.18
N PHE A 98 -13.11 -1.47 -1.94
CA PHE A 98 -13.55 -2.44 -2.93
C PHE A 98 -14.92 -2.10 -3.52
N ALA A 99 -15.91 -1.76 -2.69
CA ALA A 99 -17.27 -1.47 -3.13
C ALA A 99 -17.31 -0.30 -4.13
N ASP A 100 -16.66 0.81 -3.80
CA ASP A 100 -16.58 1.99 -4.66
C ASP A 100 -15.82 1.70 -5.96
N ALA A 101 -14.76 0.89 -5.89
CA ALA A 101 -14.02 0.45 -7.07
C ALA A 101 -14.90 -0.39 -8.01
N ILE A 102 -15.75 -1.27 -7.47
CA ILE A 102 -16.72 -2.04 -8.27
C ILE A 102 -17.73 -1.12 -8.92
N GLU A 103 -18.30 -0.19 -8.15
CA GLU A 103 -19.33 0.72 -8.65
C GLU A 103 -18.80 1.56 -9.82
N ARG A 104 -17.55 2.00 -9.72
CA ARG A 104 -16.94 2.89 -10.71
C ARG A 104 -16.30 2.19 -11.90
N PHE A 105 -15.64 1.05 -11.68
CA PHE A 105 -14.84 0.37 -12.71
C PHE A 105 -15.39 -1.00 -13.11
N GLY A 106 -16.42 -1.48 -12.43
CA GLY A 106 -16.99 -2.81 -12.64
C GLY A 106 -16.25 -3.92 -11.89
N PRO A 107 -16.70 -5.17 -12.07
CA PRO A 107 -16.11 -6.33 -11.39
C PRO A 107 -14.65 -6.57 -11.81
N PRO A 108 -13.75 -6.89 -10.87
CA PRO A 108 -12.37 -7.19 -11.18
C PRO A 108 -12.27 -8.47 -12.01
N PRO A 109 -11.31 -8.54 -12.95
CA PRO A 109 -11.02 -9.75 -13.70
C PRO A 109 -10.76 -10.98 -12.80
N ALA A 110 -11.20 -12.16 -13.24
CA ALA A 110 -11.10 -13.40 -12.47
C ALA A 110 -9.67 -13.76 -12.03
N LYS A 111 -8.66 -13.30 -12.78
CA LYS A 111 -7.23 -13.46 -12.46
C LYS A 111 -6.83 -12.88 -11.10
N PHE A 112 -7.58 -11.92 -10.56
CA PHE A 112 -7.32 -11.32 -9.25
C PHE A 112 -8.08 -11.99 -8.09
N ARG A 113 -8.88 -13.04 -8.34
CA ARG A 113 -9.71 -13.70 -7.30
C ARG A 113 -8.90 -14.19 -6.09
N LYS A 114 -7.66 -14.65 -6.31
CA LYS A 114 -6.77 -15.17 -5.26
C LYS A 114 -6.34 -14.11 -4.23
N LEU A 115 -6.45 -12.82 -4.55
CA LEU A 115 -6.02 -11.73 -3.66
C LEU A 115 -7.01 -11.45 -2.51
N GLY A 116 -8.22 -12.00 -2.56
CA GLY A 116 -9.24 -11.71 -1.54
C GLY A 116 -9.66 -10.25 -1.53
N LEU A 117 -9.93 -9.70 -2.72
CA LEU A 117 -10.11 -8.27 -3.03
C LEU A 117 -11.07 -7.49 -2.13
N ARG A 118 -12.07 -8.16 -1.52
CA ARG A 118 -13.01 -7.55 -0.57
C ARG A 118 -12.33 -6.93 0.66
N ARG A 119 -11.10 -7.37 0.98
CA ARG A 119 -10.30 -6.87 2.12
C ARG A 119 -9.18 -5.92 1.69
N CYS A 120 -9.19 -5.50 0.43
CA CYS A 120 -8.17 -4.62 -0.14
C CYS A 120 -8.69 -3.19 -0.31
N HIS A 121 -7.74 -2.26 -0.33
CA HIS A 121 -7.96 -0.90 -0.83
C HIS A 121 -7.36 -0.79 -2.22
N PHE A 122 -7.87 0.17 -2.98
CA PHE A 122 -7.50 0.40 -4.36
C PHE A 122 -7.00 1.83 -4.48
N ALA A 123 -5.91 2.03 -5.21
CA ALA A 123 -5.51 3.36 -5.66
C ALA A 123 -5.58 3.39 -7.19
N ALA A 124 -6.50 4.19 -7.72
CA ALA A 124 -6.56 4.48 -9.14
C ALA A 124 -5.50 5.53 -9.47
N VAL A 125 -4.56 5.17 -10.33
CA VAL A 125 -3.49 6.05 -10.81
C VAL A 125 -3.87 6.52 -12.22
N ARG A 126 -4.25 7.79 -12.34
CA ARG A 126 -4.58 8.39 -13.63
C ARG A 126 -3.38 9.09 -14.23
N LEU A 127 -3.16 8.82 -15.52
CA LEU A 127 -2.07 9.37 -16.30
C LEU A 127 -2.65 10.21 -17.43
N THR A 128 -2.34 11.51 -17.48
CA THR A 128 -2.80 12.38 -18.56
C THR A 128 -2.25 11.89 -19.90
N GLY A 129 -3.13 11.60 -20.87
CA GLY A 129 -2.73 11.10 -22.20
C GLY A 129 -2.30 9.63 -22.27
N HIS A 130 -2.43 8.86 -21.19
CA HIS A 130 -2.05 7.45 -21.14
C HIS A 130 -3.10 6.60 -20.41
N ARG A 131 -3.10 5.27 -20.65
CA ARG A 131 -3.91 4.36 -19.83
C ARG A 131 -3.37 4.39 -18.39
N GLY A 132 -4.27 4.65 -17.44
CA GLY A 132 -3.98 4.56 -16.01
C GLY A 132 -3.80 3.11 -15.56
N PHE A 133 -3.57 2.92 -14.26
CA PHE A 133 -3.50 1.59 -13.66
C PHE A 133 -3.99 1.62 -12.22
N LEU A 134 -4.30 0.44 -11.68
CA LEU A 134 -4.75 0.24 -10.30
C LEU A 134 -3.64 -0.36 -9.47
N LEU A 135 -3.38 0.23 -8.31
CA LEU A 135 -2.64 -0.41 -7.23
C LEU A 135 -3.63 -1.05 -6.27
N ILE A 136 -3.35 -2.28 -5.85
CA ILE A 136 -4.15 -2.98 -4.84
C ILE A 136 -3.31 -3.08 -3.58
N MET A 137 -3.89 -2.69 -2.45
CA MET A 137 -3.21 -2.60 -1.17
C MET A 137 -3.92 -3.42 -0.10
N LYS A 138 -3.14 -4.02 0.80
CA LYS A 138 -3.65 -4.83 1.91
C LYS A 138 -2.72 -4.69 3.11
N LYS A 139 -3.26 -4.83 4.32
CA LYS A 139 -2.45 -4.99 5.51
C LYS A 139 -1.77 -6.38 5.52
N ASP A 140 -0.49 -6.40 5.86
CA ASP A 140 0.24 -7.64 6.15
C ASP A 140 -0.10 -8.19 7.55
N ALA A 141 0.55 -9.29 7.95
CA ALA A 141 0.33 -9.92 9.25
C ALA A 141 0.70 -9.03 10.45
N ARG A 142 1.52 -7.99 10.24
CA ARG A 142 1.91 -7.00 11.26
C ARG A 142 0.98 -5.78 11.26
N GLY A 143 -0.04 -5.77 10.41
CA GLY A 143 -0.97 -4.66 10.27
C GLY A 143 -0.45 -3.51 9.41
N GLN A 144 0.70 -3.66 8.75
CA GLN A 144 1.29 -2.62 7.90
C GLN A 144 0.71 -2.69 6.49
N TRP A 145 0.37 -1.54 5.91
CA TRP A 145 -0.10 -1.48 4.52
C TRP A 145 1.02 -1.82 3.55
N ARG A 146 0.72 -2.72 2.61
CA ARG A 146 1.61 -3.09 1.50
C ARG A 146 0.84 -3.02 0.19
N VAL A 147 1.55 -2.71 -0.89
CA VAL A 147 1.03 -2.90 -2.25
C VAL A 147 1.16 -4.38 -2.59
N VAL A 148 0.06 -5.03 -2.94
CA VAL A 148 0.00 -6.47 -3.23
C VAL A 148 -0.18 -6.78 -4.72
N ALA A 149 -0.66 -5.80 -5.49
CA ALA A 149 -0.79 -5.96 -6.93
C ALA A 149 -0.75 -4.63 -7.69
N VAL A 150 -0.40 -4.74 -8.98
CA VAL A 150 -0.62 -3.71 -10.00
C VAL A 150 -1.44 -4.30 -11.13
N ALA A 151 -2.42 -3.55 -11.64
CA ALA A 151 -3.29 -3.94 -12.74
C ALA A 151 -3.39 -2.80 -13.76
N GLU A 152 -3.07 -3.08 -15.03
CA GLU A 152 -3.16 -2.12 -16.15
C GLU A 152 -4.45 -2.30 -16.97
#